data_AF-A0A2A7BGU2-F1
#
_entry.id   AF-A0A2A7BGU2-F1
#
_cell.length_a   1.000
_cell.length_b   1.000
_cell.length_c   1.000
_cell.angle_alpha   90.00
_cell.angle_beta   90.00
_cell.angle_gamma   90.00
#
_symmetry.space_group_name_H-M   'P 1'
#
loop_
_entity.id
_entity.type
_entity.pdbx_description
1 polymer ?
#
loop_
_entity_poly.entity_id
_entity_poly.type
_entity_poly.pdbx_seq_one_letter_code
_entity_poly.pdbx_strand_id
1 'polypeptide(L)'
;MSNIVTYPLNGIDYDAADAAGYTATRTSGVYSSEEDFAVTAAGGLSVTVSAGVGWVHPARFEGYSVIMREAETLALALADGQRTRIDSIVLRYDAAARKSSLLVLQGTPDTQPTAPGISRTALLYDLCLAQITRPAGSTEITAGTITDTRLDPSLCGVMRDGVTGIPTEELIASARERINALEETASAAAKEADASKTAAAQSEANAEAYKEAAATSESNAAGSASASAGSAAAAAQSENAAAGSAAAAAGSASVAEKSKTAAATSESNAAKHEEAAKKASDEAGAKAGTDKTLSIENAPADAAAVRKLIEESLAAQRAEDYARVKFWASNDPTSPASFIGGTWERVEGEFIMGASSAYPVGTTGGSATHTQTTAEMPSHNHSGSTDSAGSHSHSASTNSAGGHSHSGTTGWAGSHTHDATINSNGSSTGGGSGLASSSMSYGNGYYNATITTKSAGSHTHSFSTNSAGGHSHSVSIGDAGAHTHTVSIGSTGSGQAMNILNPYYALYIWVRVDDAA
;
A
#
# COMPACT_ATOMS: atom_id res chain seq x y z
N MET A 1 56.06 -6.40 -36.51
CA MET A 1 55.97 -5.46 -35.36
C MET A 1 55.02 -4.36 -35.77
N SER A 2 54.00 -4.07 -34.96
CA SER A 2 53.10 -2.95 -35.21
C SER A 2 53.90 -1.66 -35.07
N ASN A 3 53.97 -0.84 -36.12
CA ASN A 3 54.66 0.43 -36.08
C ASN A 3 53.72 1.46 -35.42
N ILE A 4 54.10 1.98 -34.26
CA ILE A 4 53.34 3.02 -33.56
C ILE A 4 53.86 4.36 -34.08
N VAL A 5 53.00 5.12 -34.74
CA VAL A 5 53.36 6.41 -35.36
C VAL A 5 52.96 7.55 -34.43
N THR A 6 53.89 8.47 -34.17
CA THR A 6 53.69 9.67 -33.35
C THR A 6 53.79 10.90 -34.23
N TYR A 7 52.76 11.76 -34.23
CA TYR A 7 52.74 13.00 -34.99
C TYR A 7 51.95 14.10 -34.26
N PRO A 8 52.28 15.39 -34.47
CA PRO A 8 53.42 15.88 -35.23
C PRO A 8 54.73 15.91 -34.39
N LEU A 9 55.83 15.49 -35.00
CA LEU A 9 57.23 15.62 -34.59
C LEU A 9 58.03 16.44 -35.62
N ASN A 10 59.04 17.18 -35.14
CA ASN A 10 59.92 17.99 -35.98
C ASN A 10 60.86 17.11 -36.83
N GLY A 11 61.12 17.52 -38.07
CA GLY A 11 62.05 16.83 -38.99
C GLY A 11 61.49 15.58 -39.68
N ILE A 12 60.17 15.37 -39.64
CA ILE A 12 59.46 14.31 -40.36
C ILE A 12 58.60 14.95 -41.46
N ASP A 13 58.64 14.39 -42.67
CA ASP A 13 57.75 14.74 -43.76
C ASP A 13 56.39 14.04 -43.57
N TYR A 14 55.30 14.81 -43.60
CA TYR A 14 53.93 14.29 -43.50
C TYR A 14 53.26 14.25 -44.87
N ASP A 15 52.49 13.19 -45.10
CA ASP A 15 51.71 13.04 -46.33
C ASP A 15 50.21 13.24 -46.11
N ALA A 16 49.42 13.01 -47.16
CA ALA A 16 47.97 13.15 -47.12
C ALA A 16 47.29 12.11 -46.20
N ALA A 17 47.90 10.94 -45.99
CA ALA A 17 47.37 9.92 -45.09
C ALA A 17 47.56 10.33 -43.62
N ASP A 18 48.68 11.00 -43.27
CA ASP A 18 48.87 11.57 -41.94
C ASP A 18 47.83 12.66 -41.62
N ALA A 19 47.55 13.54 -42.60
CA ALA A 19 46.51 14.55 -42.47
C ALA A 19 45.10 13.93 -42.36
N ALA A 20 44.85 12.84 -43.09
CA ALA A 20 43.61 12.08 -42.98
C ALA A 20 43.46 11.44 -41.58
N GLY A 21 44.55 10.91 -41.03
CA GLY A 21 44.60 10.40 -39.66
C GLY A 21 44.32 11.47 -38.60
N TYR A 22 44.89 12.68 -38.76
CA TYR A 22 44.60 13.81 -37.87
C TYR A 22 43.13 14.24 -37.91
N THR A 23 42.51 14.22 -39.09
CA THR A 23 41.11 14.63 -39.24
C THR A 23 40.11 13.51 -38.89
N ALA A 24 40.57 12.26 -38.76
CA ALA A 24 39.77 11.11 -38.35
C ALA A 24 39.24 11.19 -36.90
N THR A 25 39.72 12.14 -36.08
CA THR A 25 39.21 12.36 -34.72
C THR A 25 37.83 13.03 -34.68
N ARG A 26 37.31 13.44 -35.84
CA ARG A 26 36.10 14.25 -35.99
C ARG A 26 34.98 13.40 -36.55
N THR A 27 33.76 13.58 -36.05
CA THR A 27 32.59 12.88 -36.60
C THR A 27 32.25 13.38 -38.00
N SER A 28 31.61 12.52 -38.80
CA SER A 28 31.03 12.95 -40.08
C SER A 28 29.92 13.98 -39.86
N GLY A 29 29.86 14.98 -40.75
CA GLY A 29 28.83 16.02 -40.70
C GLY A 29 29.31 17.39 -41.19
N VAL A 30 28.38 18.33 -41.26
CA VAL A 30 28.69 19.75 -41.51
C VAL A 30 29.31 20.39 -40.28
N TYR A 31 30.14 21.42 -40.44
CA TYR A 31 30.74 22.14 -39.31
C TYR A 31 29.67 22.85 -38.46
N SER A 32 28.82 23.65 -39.10
CA SER A 32 27.69 24.33 -38.49
C SER A 32 26.43 24.10 -39.31
N SER A 33 25.34 23.67 -38.66
CA SER A 33 24.02 23.61 -39.30
C SER A 33 23.42 25.00 -39.57
N GLU A 34 23.98 26.07 -38.99
CA GLU A 34 23.50 27.43 -39.22
C GLU A 34 24.09 28.03 -40.49
N GLU A 35 25.35 27.71 -40.82
CA GLU A 35 26.11 28.42 -41.85
C GLU A 35 26.53 27.52 -43.02
N ASP A 36 26.86 26.25 -42.77
CA ASP A 36 27.55 25.40 -43.75
C ASP A 36 26.61 24.51 -44.55
N PHE A 37 26.73 24.55 -45.89
CA PHE A 37 26.00 23.69 -46.82
C PHE A 37 24.47 23.75 -46.68
N ALA A 38 23.93 24.92 -46.35
CA ALA A 38 22.49 25.15 -46.28
C ALA A 38 21.86 25.05 -47.67
N VAL A 39 20.78 24.27 -47.79
CA VAL A 39 20.06 24.07 -49.06
C VAL A 39 18.85 25.01 -49.11
N THR A 40 18.81 25.87 -50.11
CA THR A 40 17.74 26.88 -50.29
C THR A 40 17.16 26.82 -51.70
N ALA A 41 15.90 27.20 -51.87
CA ALA A 41 15.28 27.27 -53.19
C ALA A 41 15.91 28.39 -54.04
N ALA A 42 16.25 28.11 -55.29
CA ALA A 42 16.92 29.04 -56.21
C ALA A 42 15.99 29.53 -57.35
N GLY A 43 14.69 29.32 -57.22
CA GLY A 43 13.69 29.59 -58.26
C GLY A 43 13.60 28.47 -59.30
N GLY A 44 12.40 28.27 -59.85
CA GLY A 44 12.13 27.15 -60.76
C GLY A 44 12.45 25.79 -60.12
N LEU A 45 13.08 24.89 -60.88
CA LEU A 45 13.45 23.54 -60.43
C LEU A 45 14.89 23.45 -59.91
N SER A 46 15.39 24.49 -59.27
CA SER A 46 16.77 24.56 -58.80
C SER A 46 16.85 24.83 -57.29
N VAL A 47 17.92 24.31 -56.68
CA VAL A 47 18.32 24.62 -55.30
C VAL A 47 19.75 25.13 -55.27
N THR A 48 20.04 26.02 -54.34
CA THR A 48 21.40 26.49 -54.06
C THR A 48 21.88 25.92 -52.75
N VAL A 49 23.07 25.34 -52.75
CA VAL A 49 23.79 24.89 -51.56
C VAL A 49 24.82 25.96 -51.21
N SER A 50 24.76 26.51 -50.00
CA SER A 50 25.72 27.54 -49.55
C SER A 50 27.14 26.98 -49.44
N ALA A 51 28.15 27.86 -49.54
CA ALA A 51 29.51 27.54 -49.16
C ALA A 51 29.56 26.95 -47.74
N GLY A 52 30.55 26.11 -47.46
CA GLY A 52 30.68 25.53 -46.13
C GLY A 52 31.82 24.55 -45.96
N VAL A 53 32.00 24.12 -44.72
CA VAL A 53 32.96 23.11 -44.28
C VAL A 53 32.24 21.90 -43.70
N GLY A 54 32.74 20.72 -44.02
CA GLY A 54 32.20 19.45 -43.52
C GLY A 54 33.28 18.39 -43.43
N TRP A 55 32.96 17.27 -42.79
CA TRP A 55 33.86 16.14 -42.61
C TRP A 55 33.18 14.85 -43.02
N VAL A 56 33.94 13.99 -43.69
CA VAL A 56 33.56 12.59 -43.94
C VAL A 56 34.55 11.69 -43.21
N HIS A 57 34.04 10.60 -42.62
CA HIS A 57 34.83 9.63 -41.86
C HIS A 57 34.58 8.22 -42.41
N PRO A 58 35.13 7.89 -43.60
CA PRO A 58 34.91 6.61 -44.26
C PRO A 58 35.50 5.40 -43.51
N ALA A 59 36.54 5.59 -42.71
CA ALA A 59 37.15 4.53 -41.90
C ALA A 59 37.72 5.08 -40.60
N ARG A 60 37.93 4.20 -39.61
CA ARG A 60 38.33 4.58 -38.23
C ARG A 60 39.50 5.57 -38.14
N PHE A 61 40.50 5.44 -39.01
CA PHE A 61 41.70 6.28 -39.03
C PHE A 61 41.81 7.15 -40.28
N GLU A 62 40.73 7.29 -41.05
CA GLU A 62 40.70 8.08 -42.28
C GLU A 62 39.53 9.05 -42.22
N GLY A 63 39.82 10.32 -41.95
CA GLY A 63 38.89 11.43 -42.07
C GLY A 63 39.31 12.35 -43.21
N TYR A 64 38.35 13.07 -43.79
CA TYR A 64 38.64 14.10 -44.79
C TYR A 64 37.77 15.33 -44.54
N SER A 65 38.41 16.51 -44.51
CA SER A 65 37.71 17.78 -44.51
C SER A 65 37.33 18.17 -45.94
N VAL A 66 36.07 18.55 -46.14
CA VAL A 66 35.53 19.06 -47.39
C VAL A 66 35.26 20.55 -47.20
N ILE A 67 35.77 21.38 -48.11
CA ILE A 67 35.61 22.83 -48.08
C ILE A 67 35.08 23.27 -49.44
N MET A 68 33.89 23.88 -49.44
CA MET A 68 33.31 24.54 -50.60
C MET A 68 33.29 26.05 -50.33
N ARG A 69 34.00 26.84 -51.14
CA ARG A 69 34.19 28.29 -50.88
C ARG A 69 33.11 29.18 -51.48
N GLU A 70 32.38 28.67 -52.45
CA GLU A 70 31.33 29.39 -53.17
C GLU A 70 30.07 28.53 -53.22
N ALA A 71 28.91 29.18 -53.24
CA ALA A 71 27.64 28.45 -53.34
C ALA A 71 27.49 27.81 -54.73
N GLU A 72 26.85 26.65 -54.77
CA GLU A 72 26.60 25.90 -56.01
C GLU A 72 25.10 25.70 -56.20
N THR A 73 24.61 25.96 -57.43
CA THR A 73 23.21 25.75 -57.79
C THR A 73 23.06 24.42 -58.53
N LEU A 74 22.19 23.56 -58.03
CA LEU A 74 21.84 22.27 -58.60
C LEU A 74 20.48 22.34 -59.27
N ALA A 75 20.41 21.92 -60.53
CA ALA A 75 19.15 21.74 -61.24
C ALA A 75 18.58 20.35 -60.94
N LEU A 76 17.28 20.28 -60.64
CA LEU A 76 16.55 19.03 -60.45
C LEU A 76 15.76 18.68 -61.71
N ALA A 77 15.61 17.38 -61.94
CA ALA A 77 14.75 16.88 -63.01
C ALA A 77 13.28 17.28 -62.81
N LEU A 78 12.52 17.29 -63.91
CA LEU A 78 11.06 17.51 -63.89
C LEU A 78 10.38 16.56 -62.90
N ALA A 79 9.37 17.07 -62.19
CA ALA A 79 8.53 16.24 -61.34
C ALA A 79 7.76 15.23 -62.20
N ASP A 80 7.45 14.07 -61.63
CA ASP A 80 6.55 13.13 -62.29
C ASP A 80 5.14 13.74 -62.36
N GLY A 81 4.42 13.49 -63.45
CA GLY A 81 3.11 14.11 -63.67
C GLY A 81 1.98 13.53 -62.81
N GLN A 82 2.19 12.40 -62.14
CA GLN A 82 1.12 11.63 -61.48
C GLN A 82 1.44 11.25 -60.03
N ARG A 83 2.72 11.11 -59.66
CA ARG A 83 3.14 10.64 -58.34
C ARG A 83 4.19 11.55 -57.71
N THR A 84 4.14 11.64 -56.38
CA THR A 84 5.15 12.36 -55.60
C THR A 84 6.42 11.52 -55.52
N ARG A 85 7.58 12.17 -55.45
CA ARG A 85 8.86 11.54 -55.09
C ARG A 85 9.64 12.40 -54.10
N ILE A 86 10.68 11.86 -53.50
CA ILE A 86 11.62 12.62 -52.67
C ILE A 86 13.00 12.52 -53.29
N ASP A 87 13.65 13.65 -53.57
CA ASP A 87 15.03 13.70 -54.07
C ASP A 87 15.97 14.05 -52.89
N SER A 88 17.16 13.46 -52.81
CA SER A 88 18.14 13.75 -51.74
C SER A 88 19.30 14.57 -52.30
N ILE A 89 19.61 15.70 -51.66
CA ILE A 89 20.79 16.52 -51.97
C ILE A 89 21.93 16.03 -51.07
N VAL A 90 22.97 15.48 -51.68
CA VAL A 90 24.09 14.87 -50.96
C VAL A 90 25.41 15.54 -51.29
N LEU A 91 26.26 15.72 -50.28
CA LEU A 91 27.69 15.96 -50.45
C LEU A 91 28.38 14.59 -50.45
N ARG A 92 28.90 14.18 -51.61
CA ARG A 92 29.55 12.88 -51.80
C ARG A 92 31.06 13.05 -51.86
N TYR A 93 31.76 12.29 -51.04
CA TYR A 93 33.17 11.99 -51.22
C TYR A 93 33.32 10.70 -52.05
N ASP A 94 34.09 10.78 -53.14
CA ASP A 94 34.44 9.65 -53.99
C ASP A 94 35.95 9.40 -53.90
N ALA A 95 36.31 8.27 -53.27
CA ALA A 95 37.69 7.89 -53.05
C ALA A 95 38.42 7.54 -54.35
N ALA A 96 37.73 6.95 -55.33
CA ALA A 96 38.32 6.57 -56.62
C ALA A 96 38.62 7.81 -57.47
N ALA A 97 37.69 8.77 -57.50
CA ALA A 97 37.85 10.03 -58.19
C ALA A 97 38.71 11.05 -57.40
N ARG A 98 38.98 10.78 -56.11
CA ARG A 98 39.72 11.65 -55.18
C ARG A 98 39.15 13.06 -55.11
N LYS A 99 37.82 13.17 -55.11
CA LYS A 99 37.11 14.46 -55.06
C LYS A 99 35.82 14.37 -54.26
N SER A 100 35.35 15.53 -53.80
CA SER A 100 33.99 15.69 -53.29
C SER A 100 33.15 16.50 -54.27
N SER A 101 31.86 16.17 -54.37
CA SER A 101 30.91 16.90 -55.24
C SER A 101 29.51 16.85 -54.64
N LEU A 102 28.70 17.85 -54.98
CA LEU A 102 27.27 17.82 -54.71
C LEU A 102 26.54 16.97 -55.76
N LEU A 103 25.59 16.16 -55.32
CA LEU A 103 24.73 15.37 -56.22
C LEU A 103 23.27 15.45 -55.79
N VAL A 104 22.40 15.37 -56.79
CA VAL A 104 20.98 15.10 -56.61
C VAL A 104 20.76 13.60 -56.81
N LEU A 105 20.43 12.89 -55.73
CA LEU A 105 19.94 11.51 -55.82
C LEU A 105 18.44 11.59 -56.07
N GLN A 106 18.02 11.23 -57.27
CA GLN A 106 16.60 11.31 -57.64
C GLN A 106 15.80 10.17 -57.02
N GLY A 107 14.64 10.51 -56.45
CA GLY A 107 13.67 9.56 -55.93
C GLY A 107 12.94 8.76 -57.01
N THR A 108 12.31 7.67 -56.57
CA THR A 108 11.35 6.94 -57.40
C THR A 108 9.94 7.46 -57.11
N PRO A 109 9.15 7.86 -58.12
CA PRO A 109 7.76 8.28 -57.92
C PRO A 109 6.87 7.17 -57.36
N ASP A 110 6.20 7.43 -56.23
CA ASP A 110 5.36 6.46 -55.53
C ASP A 110 4.14 7.14 -54.87
N THR A 111 3.17 6.32 -54.47
CA THR A 111 2.06 6.71 -53.59
C THR A 111 2.49 6.92 -52.14
N GLN A 112 3.58 6.28 -51.70
CA GLN A 112 4.26 6.47 -50.41
C GLN A 112 5.76 6.68 -50.69
N PRO A 113 6.16 7.90 -51.12
CA PRO A 113 7.51 8.13 -51.57
C PRO A 113 8.52 7.97 -50.43
N THR A 114 9.63 7.30 -50.73
CA THR A 114 10.77 7.15 -49.82
C THR A 114 11.98 7.88 -50.39
N ALA A 115 12.76 8.52 -49.52
CA ALA A 115 13.99 9.18 -49.92
C ALA A 115 15.03 8.14 -50.38
N PRO A 116 15.80 8.41 -51.46
CA PRO A 116 16.92 7.58 -51.86
C PRO A 116 17.89 7.36 -50.71
N GLY A 117 18.31 6.10 -50.52
CA GLY A 117 19.33 5.75 -49.56
C GLY A 117 20.67 6.40 -49.89
N ILE A 118 21.44 6.71 -48.85
CA ILE A 118 22.80 7.25 -48.96
C ILE A 118 23.84 6.13 -48.89
N SER A 119 25.01 6.35 -49.51
CA SER A 119 26.16 5.45 -49.37
C SER A 119 27.13 5.96 -48.31
N ARG A 120 27.42 5.16 -47.27
CA ARG A 120 28.46 5.45 -46.28
C ARG A 120 29.48 4.30 -46.23
N THR A 121 30.32 4.24 -47.26
CA THR A 121 31.35 3.21 -47.44
C THR A 121 32.74 3.83 -47.59
N ALA A 122 33.79 3.02 -47.58
CA ALA A 122 35.15 3.49 -47.82
C ALA A 122 35.37 4.07 -49.23
N LEU A 123 34.55 3.69 -50.22
CA LEU A 123 34.68 4.14 -51.61
C LEU A 123 33.81 5.37 -51.91
N LEU A 124 32.58 5.37 -51.41
CA LEU A 124 31.60 6.43 -51.57
C LEU A 124 31.00 6.76 -50.21
N TYR A 125 31.15 8.03 -49.81
CA TYR A 125 30.65 8.52 -48.53
C TYR A 125 29.79 9.77 -48.70
N ASP A 126 28.52 9.65 -48.36
CA ASP A 126 27.49 10.67 -48.56
C ASP A 126 27.08 11.31 -47.22
N LEU A 127 27.00 12.64 -47.24
CA LEU A 127 26.28 13.42 -46.25
C LEU A 127 25.02 13.98 -46.91
N CYS A 128 23.84 13.53 -46.46
CA CYS A 128 22.57 14.08 -46.96
C CYS A 128 22.29 15.42 -46.30
N LEU A 129 22.38 16.50 -47.08
CA LEU A 129 22.20 17.86 -46.61
C LEU A 129 20.72 18.22 -46.48
N ALA A 130 19.91 17.81 -47.46
CA ALA A 130 18.48 17.99 -47.43
C ALA A 130 17.75 16.95 -48.28
N GLN A 131 16.48 16.72 -47.95
CA GLN A 131 15.54 15.95 -48.77
C GLN A 131 14.50 16.91 -49.34
N ILE A 132 14.21 16.78 -50.63
CA ILE A 132 13.29 17.64 -51.34
C ILE A 132 12.08 16.83 -51.74
N THR A 133 10.93 17.13 -51.13
CA THR A 133 9.66 16.54 -51.53
C THR A 133 9.22 17.15 -52.86
N ARG A 134 8.95 16.30 -53.86
CA ARG A 134 8.54 16.69 -55.21
C ARG A 134 7.12 16.20 -55.48
N PRO A 135 6.08 17.04 -55.22
CA PRO A 135 4.70 16.71 -55.54
C PRO A 135 4.49 16.46 -57.03
N ALA A 136 3.50 15.63 -57.36
CA ALA A 136 3.12 15.36 -58.75
C ALA A 136 2.83 16.67 -59.52
N GLY A 137 3.44 16.80 -60.70
CA GLY A 137 3.26 17.96 -61.58
C GLY A 137 3.91 19.26 -61.11
N SER A 138 4.68 19.27 -60.01
CA SER A 138 5.30 20.49 -59.51
C SER A 138 6.34 21.09 -60.48
N THR A 139 6.22 22.40 -60.74
CA THR A 139 7.11 23.17 -61.62
C THR A 139 8.11 24.04 -60.86
N GLU A 140 8.06 24.05 -59.54
CA GLU A 140 8.96 24.83 -58.70
C GLU A 140 9.36 24.11 -57.41
N ILE A 141 10.49 24.53 -56.83
CA ILE A 141 10.94 24.12 -55.51
C ILE A 141 10.76 25.31 -54.57
N THR A 142 10.10 25.09 -53.44
CA THR A 142 9.84 26.11 -52.43
C THR A 142 10.49 25.72 -51.10
N ALA A 143 10.70 26.67 -50.20
CA ALA A 143 11.28 26.41 -48.89
C ALA A 143 10.51 25.32 -48.11
N GLY A 144 9.17 25.28 -48.23
CA GLY A 144 8.34 24.27 -47.56
C GLY A 144 8.48 22.85 -48.10
N THR A 145 9.08 22.67 -49.28
CA THR A 145 9.38 21.35 -49.85
C THR A 145 10.77 20.82 -49.48
N ILE A 146 11.61 21.65 -48.87
CA ILE A 146 12.97 21.30 -48.46
C ILE A 146 12.94 20.90 -46.99
N THR A 147 13.33 19.66 -46.71
CA THR A 147 13.56 19.15 -45.36
C THR A 147 15.06 19.10 -45.11
N ASP A 148 15.54 19.95 -44.20
CA ASP A 148 16.94 19.99 -43.80
C ASP A 148 17.29 18.74 -42.96
N THR A 149 18.33 18.01 -43.36
CA THR A 149 18.77 16.77 -42.70
C THR A 149 20.15 16.91 -42.06
N ARG A 150 20.74 18.11 -42.04
CA ARG A 150 22.10 18.36 -41.49
C ARG A 150 22.21 18.02 -40.00
N LEU A 151 21.15 18.19 -39.22
CA LEU A 151 21.12 17.86 -37.79
C LEU A 151 20.90 16.36 -37.50
N ASP A 152 20.51 15.56 -38.49
CA ASP A 152 20.29 14.12 -38.32
C ASP A 152 21.61 13.34 -38.47
N PRO A 153 22.14 12.73 -37.39
CA PRO A 153 23.42 12.01 -37.43
C PRO A 153 23.41 10.77 -38.34
N SER A 154 22.24 10.19 -38.62
CA SER A 154 22.10 9.05 -39.52
C SER A 154 22.24 9.44 -41.00
N LEU A 155 21.96 10.70 -41.33
CA LEU A 155 21.94 11.22 -42.70
C LEU A 155 23.11 12.15 -43.02
N CYS A 156 23.39 13.14 -42.16
CA CYS A 156 24.54 14.01 -42.27
C CYS A 156 25.24 14.17 -40.92
N GLY A 157 24.56 14.81 -39.96
CA GLY A 157 25.10 15.14 -38.66
C GLY A 157 25.89 16.45 -38.67
N VAL A 158 26.22 16.91 -37.47
CA VAL A 158 27.13 18.03 -37.23
C VAL A 158 28.47 17.45 -36.76
N MET A 159 29.56 17.95 -37.33
CA MET A 159 30.90 17.59 -36.91
C MET A 159 31.09 17.94 -35.43
N ARG A 160 31.62 16.98 -34.68
CA ARG A 160 32.01 17.15 -33.29
C ARG A 160 33.46 16.69 -33.16
N ASP A 161 34.26 17.46 -32.43
CA ASP A 161 35.57 17.00 -32.01
C ASP A 161 35.38 15.90 -30.97
N GLY A 162 36.20 14.85 -31.01
CA GLY A 162 35.99 13.54 -30.36
C GLY A 162 35.89 13.51 -28.83
N VAL A 163 35.69 14.66 -28.16
CA VAL A 163 35.28 14.73 -26.75
C VAL A 163 33.78 14.41 -26.68
N THR A 164 33.50 13.10 -26.74
CA THR A 164 32.26 12.42 -26.30
C THR A 164 30.97 13.23 -26.50
N GLY A 165 30.21 12.92 -27.54
CA GLY A 165 28.82 13.38 -27.62
C GLY A 165 28.13 13.05 -26.29
N ILE A 166 27.66 14.07 -25.58
CA ILE A 166 26.89 13.88 -24.34
C ILE A 166 25.75 12.92 -24.68
N PRO A 167 25.60 11.78 -23.98
CA PRO A 167 24.57 10.78 -24.28
C PRO A 167 23.22 11.33 -23.82
N THR A 168 22.70 12.33 -24.53
CA THR A 168 21.50 13.08 -24.17
C THR A 168 20.29 12.16 -24.08
N GLU A 169 20.19 11.14 -24.94
CA GLU A 169 19.11 10.16 -24.88
C GLU A 169 19.15 9.31 -23.60
N GLU A 170 20.32 8.86 -23.17
CA GLU A 170 20.46 8.11 -21.91
C GLU A 170 20.17 8.99 -20.69
N LEU A 171 20.64 10.25 -20.71
CA LEU A 171 20.36 11.21 -19.65
C LEU A 171 18.87 11.57 -19.59
N ILE A 172 18.21 11.73 -20.74
CA ILE A 172 16.77 11.97 -20.82
C ILE A 172 16.00 10.75 -20.33
N ALA A 173 16.40 9.53 -20.70
CA ALA A 173 15.78 8.31 -20.22
C ALA A 173 15.89 8.17 -18.69
N SER A 174 17.09 8.38 -18.15
CA SER A 174 17.35 8.37 -16.70
C SER A 174 16.54 9.46 -15.97
N ALA A 175 16.44 10.66 -16.55
CA ALA A 175 15.64 11.73 -15.96
C ALA A 175 14.14 11.39 -15.92
N ARG A 176 13.60 10.80 -17.00
CA ARG A 176 12.18 10.36 -17.04
C ARG A 176 11.89 9.30 -15.99
N GLU A 177 12.79 8.32 -15.85
CA GLU A 177 12.64 7.26 -14.85
C GLU A 177 12.59 7.82 -13.42
N ARG A 178 13.48 8.77 -13.11
CA ARG A 178 13.49 9.45 -11.80
C ARG A 178 12.23 10.27 -11.53
N ILE A 179 11.68 10.94 -12.55
CA ILE A 179 10.44 11.71 -12.42
C ILE A 179 9.27 10.77 -12.13
N ASN A 180 9.14 9.67 -12.88
CA ASN A 180 8.05 8.71 -12.67
C ASN A 180 8.09 8.10 -11.26
N ALA A 181 9.29 7.77 -10.75
CA ALA A 181 9.45 7.26 -9.38
C ALA A 181 9.03 8.28 -8.32
N LEU A 182 9.29 9.58 -8.55
CA LEU A 182 8.85 10.65 -7.66
C LEU A 182 7.34 10.84 -7.70
N GLU A 183 6.71 10.77 -8.87
CA GLU A 183 5.25 10.86 -9.01
C GLU A 183 4.53 9.70 -8.30
N GLU A 184 5.07 8.49 -8.39
CA GLU A 184 4.54 7.32 -7.69
C GLU A 184 4.66 7.47 -6.17
N THR A 185 5.83 7.91 -5.68
CA THR A 185 6.07 8.18 -4.25
C THR A 185 5.11 9.25 -3.72
N ALA A 186 4.93 10.35 -4.47
CA ALA A 186 4.00 11.42 -4.10
C ALA A 186 2.55 10.93 -4.07
N SER A 187 2.16 10.07 -5.02
CA SER A 187 0.81 9.49 -5.07
C SER A 187 0.55 8.52 -3.92
N ALA A 188 1.55 7.73 -3.51
CA ALA A 188 1.45 6.85 -2.34
C ALA A 188 1.31 7.66 -1.04
N ALA A 189 2.16 8.67 -0.85
CA ALA A 189 2.09 9.56 0.31
C ALA A 189 0.73 10.29 0.42
N ALA A 190 0.15 10.70 -0.71
CA ALA A 190 -1.19 11.30 -0.73
C ALA A 190 -2.28 10.33 -0.25
N LYS A 191 -2.23 9.06 -0.68
CA LYS A 191 -3.17 8.02 -0.22
C LYS A 191 -3.03 7.74 1.28
N GLU A 192 -1.80 7.69 1.79
CA GLU A 192 -1.54 7.50 3.23
C GLU A 192 -2.04 8.69 4.05
N ALA A 193 -1.88 9.91 3.54
CA ALA A 193 -2.43 11.10 4.17
C ALA A 193 -3.96 11.08 4.22
N ASP A 194 -4.62 10.67 3.13
CA ASP A 194 -6.08 10.50 3.10
C ASP A 194 -6.56 9.42 4.07
N ALA A 195 -5.86 8.26 4.12
CA ALA A 195 -6.15 7.20 5.08
C ALA A 195 -5.98 7.68 6.53
N SER A 196 -4.93 8.45 6.81
CA SER A 196 -4.69 9.05 8.12
C SER A 196 -5.78 10.03 8.51
N LYS A 197 -6.27 10.83 7.55
CA LYS A 197 -7.40 11.75 7.76
C LYS A 197 -8.69 11.01 8.08
N THR A 198 -8.98 9.89 7.38
CA THR A 198 -10.13 9.04 7.70
C THR A 198 -10.02 8.41 9.09
N ALA A 199 -8.83 7.91 9.46
CA ALA A 199 -8.60 7.34 10.78
C ALA A 199 -8.76 8.38 11.91
N ALA A 200 -8.32 9.62 11.67
CA ALA A 200 -8.52 10.73 12.59
C ALA A 200 -10.01 11.05 12.78
N ALA A 201 -10.79 11.15 11.69
CA ALA A 201 -12.23 11.38 11.75
C ALA A 201 -12.98 10.26 12.50
N GLN A 202 -12.58 9.00 12.30
CA GLN A 202 -13.14 7.87 13.05
C GLN A 202 -12.80 7.96 14.54
N SER A 203 -11.59 8.41 14.88
CA SER A 203 -11.17 8.57 16.27
C SER A 203 -11.97 9.68 16.97
N GLU A 204 -12.25 10.78 16.29
CA GLU A 204 -13.13 11.84 16.79
C GLU A 204 -14.57 11.33 17.01
N ALA A 205 -15.12 10.56 16.06
CA ALA A 205 -16.45 9.96 16.21
C ALA A 205 -16.52 8.99 17.40
N ASN A 206 -15.49 8.16 17.58
CA ASN A 206 -15.39 7.26 18.72
C ASN A 206 -15.31 8.04 20.05
N ALA A 207 -14.57 9.15 20.08
CA ALA A 207 -14.46 9.99 21.28
C ALA A 207 -15.83 10.56 21.71
N GLU A 208 -16.66 11.00 20.78
CA GLU A 208 -18.00 11.48 21.10
C GLU A 208 -18.91 10.33 21.58
N ALA A 209 -18.84 9.16 20.95
CA ALA A 209 -19.57 7.98 21.41
C ALA A 209 -19.19 7.55 22.84
N TYR A 210 -17.89 7.61 23.18
CA TYR A 210 -17.44 7.33 24.55
C TYR A 210 -17.95 8.34 25.56
N LYS A 211 -18.07 9.61 25.18
CA LYS A 211 -18.62 10.67 26.03
C LYS A 211 -20.11 10.46 26.31
N GLU A 212 -20.90 10.05 25.31
CA GLU A 212 -22.31 9.69 25.50
C GLU A 212 -22.46 8.44 26.39
N ALA A 213 -21.62 7.43 26.19
CA ALA A 213 -21.61 6.23 27.02
C ALA A 213 -21.25 6.54 28.48
N ALA A 214 -20.28 7.44 28.70
CA ALA A 214 -19.92 7.90 30.04
C ALA A 214 -21.08 8.64 30.72
N ALA A 215 -21.74 9.57 30.02
CA ALA A 215 -22.92 10.28 30.54
C ALA A 215 -24.06 9.32 30.90
N THR A 216 -24.29 8.29 30.08
CA THR A 216 -25.27 7.23 30.37
C THR A 216 -24.89 6.45 31.62
N SER A 217 -23.61 6.11 31.77
CA SER A 217 -23.11 5.39 32.95
C SER A 217 -23.27 6.22 34.24
N GLU A 218 -23.01 7.52 34.19
CA GLU A 218 -23.25 8.44 35.31
C GLU A 218 -24.73 8.49 35.70
N SER A 219 -25.63 8.57 34.72
CA SER A 219 -27.09 8.55 34.96
C SER A 219 -27.54 7.25 35.62
N ASN A 220 -27.04 6.11 35.15
CA ASN A 220 -27.34 4.79 35.73
C ASN A 220 -26.82 4.65 37.16
N ALA A 221 -25.62 5.18 37.44
CA ALA A 221 -25.06 5.21 38.78
C ALA A 221 -25.90 6.08 39.73
N ALA A 222 -26.32 7.26 39.28
CA ALA A 222 -27.23 8.13 40.04
C ALA A 222 -28.58 7.45 40.31
N GLY A 223 -29.15 6.76 39.32
CA GLY A 223 -30.37 5.96 39.48
C GLY A 223 -30.20 4.87 40.54
N SER A 224 -29.11 4.12 40.49
CA SER A 224 -28.79 3.06 41.46
C SER A 224 -28.61 3.60 42.88
N ALA A 225 -27.97 4.76 43.02
CA ALA A 225 -27.84 5.44 44.31
C ALA A 225 -29.20 5.87 44.87
N SER A 226 -30.09 6.41 44.03
CA SER A 226 -31.45 6.80 44.43
C SER A 226 -32.28 5.61 44.90
N ALA A 227 -32.18 4.46 44.21
CA ALA A 227 -32.86 3.23 44.58
C ALA A 227 -32.36 2.67 45.91
N SER A 228 -31.05 2.75 46.16
CA SER A 228 -30.44 2.36 47.44
C SER A 228 -30.91 3.27 48.58
N ALA A 229 -30.97 4.58 48.36
CA ALA A 229 -31.50 5.54 49.34
C ALA A 229 -32.99 5.26 49.66
N GLY A 230 -33.80 4.95 48.64
CA GLY A 230 -35.21 4.56 48.83
C GLY A 230 -35.35 3.27 49.65
N SER A 231 -34.48 2.28 49.41
CA SER A 231 -34.46 1.02 50.17
C SER A 231 -34.09 1.24 51.64
N ALA A 232 -33.10 2.10 51.91
CA ALA A 232 -32.71 2.48 53.27
C ALA A 232 -33.85 3.20 54.01
N ALA A 233 -34.56 4.11 53.34
CA ALA A 233 -35.72 4.79 53.91
C ALA A 233 -36.87 3.82 54.25
N ALA A 234 -37.12 2.83 53.38
CA ALA A 234 -38.11 1.79 53.64
C ALA A 234 -37.72 0.90 54.84
N ALA A 235 -36.43 0.54 54.97
CA ALA A 235 -35.92 -0.21 56.11
C ALA A 235 -36.11 0.56 57.43
N ALA A 236 -35.78 1.85 57.46
CA ALA A 236 -35.97 2.70 58.64
C ALA A 236 -37.45 2.83 59.04
N GLN A 237 -38.37 2.92 58.07
CA GLN A 237 -39.81 2.90 58.36
C GLN A 237 -40.25 1.57 58.97
N SER A 238 -39.75 0.45 58.47
CA SER A 238 -40.03 -0.89 59.02
C SER A 238 -39.51 -1.03 60.45
N GLU A 239 -38.33 -0.51 60.74
CA GLU A 239 -37.73 -0.53 62.08
C GLU A 239 -38.56 0.31 63.07
N ASN A 240 -38.99 1.51 62.66
CA ASN A 240 -39.90 2.33 63.46
C ASN A 240 -41.25 1.65 63.71
N ALA A 241 -41.81 0.97 62.72
CA ALA A 241 -43.07 0.21 62.88
C ALA A 241 -42.91 -0.95 63.87
N ALA A 242 -41.77 -1.66 63.82
CA ALA A 242 -41.43 -2.72 64.77
C ALA A 242 -41.25 -2.16 66.20
N ALA A 243 -40.54 -1.04 66.35
CA ALA A 243 -40.38 -0.35 67.63
C ALA A 243 -41.72 0.09 68.22
N GLY A 244 -42.62 0.65 67.39
CA GLY A 244 -43.98 1.01 67.80
C GLY A 244 -44.79 -0.22 68.27
N SER A 245 -44.66 -1.34 67.56
CA SER A 245 -45.32 -2.60 67.95
C SER A 245 -44.78 -3.16 69.27
N ALA A 246 -43.45 -3.09 69.49
CA ALA A 246 -42.82 -3.49 70.74
C ALA A 246 -43.27 -2.61 71.92
N ALA A 247 -43.37 -1.29 71.71
CA ALA A 247 -43.88 -0.36 72.72
C ALA A 247 -45.35 -0.65 73.08
N ALA A 248 -46.20 -0.97 72.09
CA ALA A 248 -47.58 -1.38 72.34
C ALA A 248 -47.65 -2.68 73.16
N ALA A 249 -46.82 -3.68 72.83
CA ALA A 249 -46.74 -4.94 73.56
C ALA A 249 -46.27 -4.75 75.02
N ALA A 250 -45.25 -3.91 75.25
CA ALA A 250 -44.79 -3.54 76.58
C ALA A 250 -45.89 -2.82 77.38
N GLY A 251 -46.65 -1.94 76.71
CA GLY A 251 -47.85 -1.30 77.26
C GLY A 251 -48.88 -2.35 77.73
N SER A 252 -49.24 -3.30 76.88
CA SER A 252 -50.17 -4.39 77.21
C SER A 252 -49.66 -5.26 78.36
N ALA A 253 -48.35 -5.58 78.40
CA ALA A 253 -47.74 -6.32 79.50
C ALA A 253 -47.83 -5.55 80.83
N SER A 254 -47.61 -4.23 80.81
CA SER A 254 -47.75 -3.40 82.00
C SER A 254 -49.21 -3.34 82.52
N VAL A 255 -50.18 -3.35 81.61
CA VAL A 255 -51.62 -3.43 81.96
C VAL A 255 -51.93 -4.80 82.56
N ALA A 256 -51.40 -5.88 81.99
CA ALA A 256 -51.55 -7.23 82.54
C ALA A 256 -50.95 -7.36 83.95
N GLU A 257 -49.77 -6.79 84.20
CA GLU A 257 -49.15 -6.82 85.53
C GLU A 257 -49.94 -5.98 86.56
N LYS A 258 -50.50 -4.84 86.14
CA LYS A 258 -51.44 -4.08 86.97
C LYS A 258 -52.71 -4.88 87.25
N SER A 259 -53.26 -5.59 86.27
CA SER A 259 -54.41 -6.48 86.46
C SER A 259 -54.09 -7.64 87.39
N LYS A 260 -52.89 -8.23 87.31
CA LYS A 260 -52.42 -9.28 88.23
C LYS A 260 -52.27 -8.75 89.66
N THR A 261 -51.71 -7.56 89.83
CA THR A 261 -51.63 -6.87 91.13
C THR A 261 -53.01 -6.55 91.69
N ALA A 262 -53.95 -6.11 90.83
CA ALA A 262 -55.34 -5.88 91.21
C ALA A 262 -56.05 -7.18 91.62
N ALA A 263 -55.83 -8.28 90.89
CA ALA A 263 -56.35 -9.60 91.25
C ALA A 263 -55.78 -10.10 92.59
N ALA A 264 -54.47 -9.99 92.81
CA ALA A 264 -53.83 -10.32 94.09
C ALA A 264 -54.33 -9.43 95.24
N THR A 265 -54.63 -8.16 94.96
CA THR A 265 -55.27 -7.25 95.93
C THR A 265 -56.71 -7.67 96.22
N SER A 266 -57.48 -8.10 95.22
CA SER A 266 -58.81 -8.68 95.41
C SER A 266 -58.78 -9.99 96.18
N GLU A 267 -57.77 -10.83 95.97
CA GLU A 267 -57.55 -12.08 96.71
C GLU A 267 -57.13 -11.81 98.16
N SER A 268 -56.22 -10.85 98.39
CA SER A 268 -55.88 -10.35 99.73
C SER A 268 -57.07 -9.70 100.42
N ASN A 269 -57.94 -8.98 99.70
CA ASN A 269 -59.17 -8.43 100.25
C ASN A 269 -60.18 -9.54 100.56
N ALA A 270 -60.29 -10.58 99.73
CA ALA A 270 -61.11 -11.75 100.04
C ALA A 270 -60.59 -12.49 101.28
N ALA A 271 -59.27 -12.68 101.40
CA ALA A 271 -58.62 -13.24 102.58
C ALA A 271 -58.78 -12.34 103.82
N LYS A 272 -58.71 -11.00 103.66
CA LYS A 272 -59.02 -10.04 104.72
C LYS A 272 -60.50 -9.98 105.06
N HIS A 273 -61.42 -10.30 104.15
CA HIS A 273 -62.84 -10.45 104.46
C HIS A 273 -63.10 -11.77 105.18
N GLU A 274 -62.34 -12.83 104.88
CA GLU A 274 -62.34 -14.09 105.64
C GLU A 274 -61.70 -13.93 107.03
N GLU A 275 -60.63 -13.16 107.13
CA GLU A 275 -59.91 -12.88 108.38
C GLU A 275 -60.60 -11.77 109.18
N ALA A 276 -61.27 -10.80 108.57
CA ALA A 276 -62.17 -9.85 109.24
C ALA A 276 -63.48 -10.52 109.67
N ALA A 277 -63.94 -11.58 108.99
CA ALA A 277 -65.01 -12.43 109.51
C ALA A 277 -64.56 -13.24 110.75
N LYS A 278 -63.27 -13.61 110.86
CA LYS A 278 -62.67 -14.21 112.07
C LYS A 278 -62.29 -13.18 113.16
N LYS A 279 -61.87 -11.98 112.79
CA LYS A 279 -61.43 -10.90 113.69
C LYS A 279 -62.58 -10.03 114.23
N ALA A 280 -63.71 -9.96 113.52
CA ALA A 280 -64.98 -9.45 114.06
C ALA A 280 -65.63 -10.43 115.08
N SER A 281 -65.17 -11.68 115.14
CA SER A 281 -65.45 -12.60 116.24
C SER A 281 -64.49 -12.39 117.43
N ASP A 282 -63.21 -12.06 117.18
CA ASP A 282 -62.17 -12.17 118.21
C ASP A 282 -61.61 -10.83 118.74
N GLU A 283 -61.91 -9.68 118.15
CA GLU A 283 -61.50 -8.34 118.63
C GLU A 283 -62.65 -7.54 119.28
N ALA A 284 -63.40 -8.23 120.14
CA ALA A 284 -63.97 -7.67 121.37
C ALA A 284 -62.93 -7.60 122.51
N GLY A 285 -61.63 -7.76 122.22
CA GLY A 285 -60.54 -7.80 123.20
C GLY A 285 -59.35 -6.90 122.86
N ALA A 286 -59.38 -5.67 123.38
CA ALA A 286 -58.25 -4.89 123.87
C ALA A 286 -57.09 -4.44 122.93
N LYS A 287 -57.15 -3.14 122.58
CA LYS A 287 -56.16 -2.05 122.83
C LYS A 287 -54.68 -2.15 122.37
N ALA A 288 -54.36 -1.13 121.55
CA ALA A 288 -53.35 -0.07 121.77
C ALA A 288 -51.87 -0.27 121.36
N GLY A 289 -51.38 0.70 120.59
CA GLY A 289 -50.13 1.42 120.92
C GLY A 289 -48.89 1.25 120.03
N THR A 290 -48.62 2.30 119.23
CA THR A 290 -47.31 3.02 119.08
C THR A 290 -46.12 2.31 118.42
N ASP A 291 -45.14 2.93 117.75
CA ASP A 291 -44.78 4.27 117.25
C ASP A 291 -43.30 4.11 116.79
N LYS A 292 -42.72 5.14 116.13
CA LYS A 292 -41.28 5.49 116.05
C LYS A 292 -40.48 4.95 114.86
N THR A 293 -40.29 5.70 113.77
CA THR A 293 -39.48 6.94 113.55
C THR A 293 -38.02 6.65 113.13
N LEU A 294 -37.46 7.64 112.40
CA LEU A 294 -36.04 8.03 112.17
C LEU A 294 -35.58 7.77 110.72
N SER A 295 -35.32 8.73 109.80
CA SER A 295 -34.75 10.10 109.77
C SER A 295 -33.23 10.20 109.54
N ILE A 296 -32.87 10.60 108.30
CA ILE A 296 -31.91 11.63 107.77
C ILE A 296 -30.41 11.60 108.20
N GLU A 297 -29.46 11.75 107.26
CA GLU A 297 -28.48 12.89 107.15
C GLU A 297 -27.28 12.67 106.19
N ASN A 298 -26.80 13.78 105.60
CA ASN A 298 -25.83 13.93 104.50
C ASN A 298 -24.39 14.29 104.95
N ALA A 299 -23.38 13.85 104.16
CA ALA A 299 -22.04 14.42 103.82
C ALA A 299 -20.95 14.62 104.92
N PRO A 300 -19.62 14.77 104.63
CA PRO A 300 -18.88 14.78 103.34
C PRO A 300 -17.55 13.94 103.30
N ALA A 301 -17.12 13.46 102.13
CA ALA A 301 -15.75 12.95 101.87
C ALA A 301 -15.37 13.03 100.36
N ASP A 302 -15.53 14.19 99.75
CA ASP A 302 -15.84 14.28 98.31
C ASP A 302 -14.62 14.51 97.39
N ALA A 303 -13.39 14.31 97.88
CA ALA A 303 -12.17 14.46 97.05
C ALA A 303 -11.38 13.15 96.86
N ALA A 304 -11.34 12.29 97.89
CA ALA A 304 -10.75 10.94 97.78
C ALA A 304 -11.74 9.96 97.11
N ALA A 305 -13.03 10.12 97.36
CA ALA A 305 -14.07 9.35 96.68
C ALA A 305 -14.12 9.66 95.18
N VAL A 306 -13.94 10.93 94.77
CA VAL A 306 -13.92 11.31 93.35
C VAL A 306 -12.67 10.77 92.64
N ARG A 307 -11.48 10.82 93.25
CA ARG A 307 -10.29 10.16 92.68
C ARG A 307 -10.45 8.64 92.56
N LYS A 308 -11.01 8.00 93.58
CA LYS A 308 -11.30 6.56 93.55
C LYS A 308 -12.33 6.22 92.47
N LEU A 309 -13.38 7.01 92.33
CA LEU A 309 -14.40 6.85 91.28
C LEU A 309 -13.84 7.14 89.88
N ILE A 310 -12.89 8.07 89.73
CA ILE A 310 -12.18 8.33 88.46
C ILE A 310 -11.23 7.18 88.14
N GLU A 311 -10.49 6.64 89.12
CA GLU A 311 -9.62 5.49 88.91
C GLU A 311 -10.42 4.22 88.58
N GLU A 312 -11.54 4.00 89.27
CA GLU A 312 -12.48 2.91 88.98
C GLU A 312 -13.17 3.10 87.62
N SER A 313 -13.54 4.33 87.25
CA SER A 313 -14.12 4.60 85.92
C SER A 313 -13.10 4.50 84.79
N LEU A 314 -11.85 4.91 85.00
CA LEU A 314 -10.77 4.71 84.02
C LEU A 314 -10.44 3.21 83.87
N ALA A 315 -10.44 2.46 84.98
CA ALA A 315 -10.23 1.02 84.95
C ALA A 315 -11.37 0.30 84.23
N ALA A 316 -12.62 0.71 84.49
CA ALA A 316 -13.79 0.21 83.77
C ALA A 316 -13.74 0.57 82.28
N GLN A 317 -13.39 1.81 81.94
CA GLN A 317 -13.22 2.27 80.56
C GLN A 317 -12.13 1.47 79.85
N ARG A 318 -10.96 1.25 80.49
CA ARG A 318 -9.90 0.40 79.93
C ARG A 318 -10.35 -1.04 79.72
N ALA A 319 -11.15 -1.59 80.64
CA ALA A 319 -11.68 -2.93 80.49
C ALA A 319 -12.68 -3.02 79.31
N GLU A 320 -13.52 -2.00 79.13
CA GLU A 320 -14.44 -1.89 77.99
C GLU A 320 -13.70 -1.67 76.66
N ASP A 321 -12.72 -0.78 76.64
CA ASP A 321 -11.89 -0.49 75.46
C ASP A 321 -11.06 -1.72 75.10
N TYR A 322 -10.52 -2.43 76.07
CA TYR A 322 -9.88 -3.73 75.85
C TYR A 322 -10.88 -4.72 75.24
N ALA A 323 -12.11 -4.82 75.74
CA ALA A 323 -13.09 -5.75 75.18
C ALA A 323 -13.44 -5.42 73.71
N ARG A 324 -13.50 -4.15 73.33
CA ARG A 324 -14.07 -3.68 72.06
C ARG A 324 -13.04 -3.34 70.98
N VAL A 325 -11.88 -2.82 71.36
CA VAL A 325 -10.86 -2.33 70.40
C VAL A 325 -9.93 -3.47 70.03
N LYS A 326 -9.97 -3.88 68.75
CA LYS A 326 -9.06 -4.89 68.17
C LYS A 326 -8.11 -4.32 67.12
N PHE A 327 -8.38 -3.09 66.69
CA PHE A 327 -7.66 -2.38 65.64
C PHE A 327 -7.49 -0.92 66.07
N TRP A 328 -6.28 -0.39 65.89
CA TRP A 328 -5.95 0.99 66.24
C TRP A 328 -5.08 1.62 65.16
N ALA A 329 -5.46 2.82 64.70
CA ALA A 329 -4.69 3.59 63.72
C ALA A 329 -4.46 5.01 64.24
N SER A 330 -3.21 5.46 64.25
CA SER A 330 -2.83 6.77 64.80
C SER A 330 -1.60 7.36 64.10
N ASN A 331 -1.43 8.68 64.21
CA ASN A 331 -0.18 9.37 63.87
C ASN A 331 0.90 9.21 64.96
N ASP A 332 0.54 8.67 66.12
CA ASP A 332 1.44 8.40 67.24
C ASP A 332 1.99 6.96 67.16
N PRO A 333 3.32 6.75 67.22
CA PRO A 333 3.93 5.42 67.20
C PRO A 333 3.70 4.61 68.48
N THR A 334 3.08 5.17 69.51
CA THR A 334 2.88 4.50 70.80
C THR A 334 1.93 3.31 70.67
N SER A 335 2.37 2.15 71.16
CA SER A 335 1.57 0.94 71.16
C SER A 335 0.35 1.07 72.10
N PRO A 336 -0.86 0.65 71.66
CA PRO A 336 -2.04 0.58 72.50
C PRO A 336 -1.88 -0.25 73.77
N ALA A 337 -0.92 -1.17 73.80
CA ALA A 337 -0.57 -1.94 75.00
C ALA A 337 -0.32 -1.05 76.24
N SER A 338 0.21 0.16 76.03
CA SER A 338 0.55 1.09 77.12
C SER A 338 -0.66 1.76 77.79
N PHE A 339 -1.83 1.80 77.14
CA PHE A 339 -3.01 2.50 77.67
C PHE A 339 -4.33 1.71 77.61
N ILE A 340 -4.47 0.74 76.70
CA ILE A 340 -5.58 -0.22 76.62
C ILE A 340 -5.20 -1.58 77.25
N GLY A 341 -3.91 -1.93 77.27
CA GLY A 341 -3.43 -3.24 77.71
C GLY A 341 -3.45 -4.30 76.60
N GLY A 342 -2.92 -5.49 76.88
CA GLY A 342 -2.81 -6.61 75.92
C GLY A 342 -1.54 -6.64 75.07
N THR A 343 -1.46 -7.63 74.19
CA THR A 343 -0.42 -7.81 73.17
C THR A 343 -0.93 -7.31 71.82
N TRP A 344 -0.11 -6.46 71.21
CA TRP A 344 -0.40 -5.79 69.96
C TRP A 344 0.77 -5.95 69.01
N GLU A 345 0.48 -6.25 67.76
CA GLU A 345 1.47 -6.29 66.69
C GLU A 345 1.30 -5.07 65.77
N ARG A 346 2.43 -4.52 65.33
CA ARG A 346 2.45 -3.39 64.40
C ARG A 346 2.36 -3.91 62.98
N VAL A 347 1.45 -3.34 62.19
CA VAL A 347 1.38 -3.61 60.75
C VAL A 347 2.24 -2.57 60.04
N GLU A 348 3.29 -3.00 59.33
CA GLU A 348 4.30 -2.13 58.74
C GLU A 348 4.46 -2.38 57.25
N GLY A 349 4.34 -1.32 56.45
CA GLY A 349 4.63 -1.41 55.00
C GLY A 349 3.63 -2.26 54.21
N GLU A 350 2.51 -2.63 54.82
CA GLU A 350 1.48 -3.50 54.24
C GLU A 350 0.16 -2.75 54.09
N PHE A 351 -0.58 -3.05 53.02
CA PHE A 351 -1.95 -2.57 52.83
C PHE A 351 -2.94 -3.54 53.50
N ILE A 352 -3.89 -3.03 54.27
CA ILE A 352 -4.90 -3.87 54.91
C ILE A 352 -5.93 -4.32 53.88
N MET A 353 -6.01 -5.63 53.64
CA MET A 353 -6.99 -6.25 52.76
C MET A 353 -8.00 -7.06 53.58
N GLY A 354 -9.28 -6.93 53.26
CA GLY A 354 -10.33 -7.75 53.86
C GLY A 354 -10.14 -9.23 53.48
N ALA A 355 -10.22 -10.12 54.46
CA ALA A 355 -10.06 -11.55 54.24
C ALA A 355 -11.14 -12.12 53.30
N SER A 356 -10.75 -13.06 52.46
CA SER A 356 -11.64 -13.76 51.52
C SER A 356 -11.17 -15.19 51.30
N SER A 357 -11.90 -15.98 50.52
CA SER A 357 -11.46 -17.33 50.12
C SER A 357 -10.15 -17.32 49.33
N ALA A 358 -9.87 -16.25 48.57
CA ALA A 358 -8.63 -16.07 47.81
C ALA A 358 -7.49 -15.49 48.66
N TYR A 359 -7.83 -14.75 49.72
CA TYR A 359 -6.88 -14.12 50.64
C TYR A 359 -7.27 -14.48 52.09
N PRO A 360 -6.93 -15.69 52.56
CA PRO A 360 -7.27 -16.14 53.90
C PRO A 360 -6.65 -15.25 54.99
N VAL A 361 -7.25 -15.26 56.18
CA VAL A 361 -6.71 -14.53 57.34
C VAL A 361 -5.27 -14.97 57.61
N GLY A 362 -4.39 -13.99 57.84
CA GLY A 362 -2.97 -14.22 58.18
C GLY A 362 -2.05 -14.41 56.97
N THR A 363 -2.56 -14.39 55.73
CA THR A 363 -1.70 -14.41 54.54
C THR A 363 -1.23 -13.00 54.18
N THR A 364 0.05 -12.86 53.83
CA THR A 364 0.63 -11.64 53.27
C THR A 364 0.85 -11.81 51.76
N GLY A 365 0.89 -10.71 51.02
CA GLY A 365 1.07 -10.73 49.57
C GLY A 365 1.27 -9.34 48.96
N GLY A 366 1.58 -9.30 47.66
CA GLY A 366 1.88 -8.07 46.92
C GLY A 366 3.35 -7.64 47.05
N SER A 367 3.69 -6.53 46.38
CA SER A 367 5.02 -5.92 46.43
C SER A 367 4.91 -4.39 46.29
N ALA A 368 5.87 -3.65 46.85
CA ALA A 368 5.95 -2.19 46.64
C ALA A 368 6.56 -1.83 45.28
N THR A 369 7.38 -2.72 44.75
CA THR A 369 7.99 -2.61 43.42
C THR A 369 7.87 -3.93 42.69
N HIS A 370 7.71 -3.87 41.38
CA HIS A 370 7.57 -5.06 40.56
C HIS A 370 8.43 -4.98 39.30
N THR A 371 9.14 -6.06 38.99
CA THR A 371 9.82 -6.22 37.70
C THR A 371 8.98 -7.16 36.85
N GLN A 372 8.45 -6.67 35.73
CA GLN A 372 7.66 -7.51 34.83
C GLN A 372 8.45 -8.73 34.37
N THR A 373 7.80 -9.88 34.46
CA THR A 373 8.30 -11.17 33.96
C THR A 373 7.73 -11.46 32.58
N THR A 374 8.35 -12.39 31.86
CA THR A 374 7.85 -12.84 30.55
C THR A 374 6.43 -13.39 30.62
N ALA A 375 6.05 -14.03 31.72
CA ALA A 375 4.70 -14.58 31.93
C ALA A 375 3.62 -13.49 32.07
N GLU A 376 4.02 -12.27 32.44
CA GLU A 376 3.12 -11.14 32.62
C GLU A 376 2.98 -10.29 31.35
N MET A 377 3.75 -10.58 30.30
CA MET A 377 3.58 -9.94 29.00
C MET A 377 2.41 -10.58 28.26
N PRO A 378 1.31 -9.84 27.97
CA PRO A 378 0.25 -10.34 27.12
C PRO A 378 0.79 -10.70 25.74
N SER A 379 0.11 -11.62 25.06
CA SER A 379 0.39 -11.91 23.65
C SER A 379 0.33 -10.60 22.86
N HIS A 380 1.46 -10.25 22.25
CA HIS A 380 1.60 -9.04 21.46
C HIS A 380 2.47 -9.35 20.25
N ASN A 381 2.30 -8.55 19.19
CA ASN A 381 3.03 -8.73 17.94
C ASN A 381 3.89 -7.50 17.68
N HIS A 382 5.09 -7.74 17.14
CA HIS A 382 5.90 -6.72 16.49
C HIS A 382 5.77 -6.93 15.00
N SER A 383 5.46 -5.86 14.26
CA SER A 383 5.48 -5.89 12.81
C SER A 383 6.81 -5.33 12.32
N GLY A 384 7.45 -6.03 11.40
CA GLY A 384 8.58 -5.53 10.63
C GLY A 384 8.24 -5.70 9.16
N SER A 385 8.35 -4.63 8.37
CA SER A 385 8.24 -4.69 6.92
C SER A 385 9.62 -4.55 6.31
N THR A 386 9.84 -5.30 5.24
CA THR A 386 10.91 -5.04 4.28
C THR A 386 10.26 -4.41 3.05
N ASP A 387 10.87 -3.37 2.50
CA ASP A 387 10.39 -2.78 1.25
C ASP A 387 10.38 -3.83 0.12
N SER A 388 9.64 -3.53 -0.95
CA SER A 388 9.63 -4.36 -2.15
C SER A 388 11.06 -4.60 -2.62
N ALA A 389 11.45 -5.88 -2.79
CA ALA A 389 12.72 -6.22 -3.40
C ALA A 389 12.84 -5.43 -4.70
N GLY A 390 13.91 -4.62 -4.83
CA GLY A 390 14.14 -3.80 -6.00
C GLY A 390 13.98 -4.63 -7.27
N SER A 391 13.27 -4.06 -8.25
CA SER A 391 12.95 -4.74 -9.50
C SER A 391 14.24 -5.26 -10.14
N HIS A 392 14.31 -6.57 -10.36
CA HIS A 392 15.38 -7.18 -11.12
C HIS A 392 14.81 -7.69 -12.44
N SER A 393 15.60 -7.55 -13.50
CA SER A 393 15.21 -7.93 -14.86
C SER A 393 16.02 -9.13 -15.32
N HIS A 394 15.32 -10.15 -15.81
CA HIS A 394 15.93 -11.21 -16.58
C HIS A 394 15.91 -10.78 -18.05
N SER A 395 17.08 -10.68 -18.68
CA SER A 395 17.14 -10.54 -20.13
C SER A 395 17.15 -11.94 -20.74
N ALA A 396 16.16 -12.21 -21.57
CA ALA A 396 16.15 -13.35 -22.46
C ALA A 396 15.82 -12.86 -23.87
N SER A 397 16.69 -13.17 -24.82
CA SER A 397 16.49 -12.88 -26.22
C SER A 397 16.37 -14.17 -27.00
N THR A 398 15.45 -14.19 -27.95
CA THR A 398 15.38 -15.21 -28.99
C THR A 398 15.81 -14.56 -30.30
N ASN A 399 16.66 -15.23 -31.05
CA ASN A 399 17.04 -14.79 -32.39
C ASN A 399 15.82 -14.87 -33.32
N SER A 400 15.78 -14.03 -34.36
CA SER A 400 14.75 -14.14 -35.40
C SER A 400 14.87 -15.49 -36.12
N ALA A 401 13.87 -16.36 -35.97
CA ALA A 401 13.72 -17.58 -36.74
C ALA A 401 12.33 -17.61 -37.38
N GLY A 402 12.16 -18.39 -38.44
CA GLY A 402 10.86 -18.57 -39.10
C GLY A 402 10.71 -17.96 -40.48
N GLY A 403 11.80 -17.48 -41.10
CA GLY A 403 11.80 -17.15 -42.52
C GLY A 403 11.53 -18.40 -43.34
N HIS A 404 10.33 -18.51 -43.91
CA HIS A 404 10.00 -19.54 -44.88
C HIS A 404 9.32 -18.93 -46.09
N SER A 405 9.45 -19.61 -47.22
CA SER A 405 8.87 -19.20 -48.50
C SER A 405 8.03 -20.35 -49.04
N HIS A 406 6.89 -19.99 -49.63
CA HIS A 406 6.06 -20.93 -50.36
C HIS A 406 6.38 -20.83 -51.85
N SER A 407 6.38 -21.98 -52.52
CA SER A 407 6.34 -22.02 -53.97
C SER A 407 5.13 -22.84 -54.39
N GLY A 408 4.46 -22.38 -55.43
CA GLY A 408 3.34 -23.08 -56.06
C GLY A 408 3.56 -23.03 -57.56
N THR A 409 3.27 -24.13 -58.24
CA THR A 409 3.26 -24.18 -59.70
C THR A 409 1.90 -24.72 -60.14
N THR A 410 1.38 -24.19 -61.23
CA THR A 410 0.21 -24.79 -61.90
C THR A 410 0.73 -25.71 -63.00
N GLY A 411 0.18 -26.92 -63.08
CA GLY A 411 0.48 -27.82 -64.20
C GLY A 411 -0.19 -27.36 -65.49
N TRP A 412 0.34 -27.79 -66.65
CA TRP A 412 -0.33 -27.61 -67.93
C TRP A 412 -1.67 -28.35 -67.93
N ALA A 413 -2.77 -27.61 -67.94
CA ALA A 413 -4.09 -28.18 -68.18
C ALA A 413 -4.17 -28.62 -69.64
N GLY A 414 -4.30 -29.94 -69.82
CA GLY A 414 -4.00 -30.67 -71.05
C GLY A 414 -4.60 -30.11 -72.34
N SER A 415 -3.90 -30.41 -73.44
CA SER A 415 -4.39 -30.16 -74.79
C SER A 415 -5.69 -30.95 -75.02
N HIS A 416 -6.69 -30.30 -75.59
CA HIS A 416 -7.97 -30.94 -75.91
C HIS A 416 -8.26 -30.84 -77.41
N THR A 417 -9.08 -31.77 -77.88
CA THR A 417 -9.59 -31.84 -79.25
C THR A 417 -11.12 -31.92 -79.21
N HIS A 418 -11.77 -31.53 -80.30
CA HIS A 418 -13.22 -31.68 -80.47
C HIS A 418 -13.50 -32.74 -81.53
N ASP A 419 -14.42 -33.66 -81.22
CA ASP A 419 -15.06 -34.47 -82.25
C ASP A 419 -16.14 -33.65 -82.97
N ALA A 420 -16.00 -33.56 -84.29
CA ALA A 420 -17.02 -33.02 -85.17
C ALA A 420 -17.71 -34.18 -85.90
N THR A 421 -19.01 -34.35 -85.69
CA THR A 421 -19.81 -35.36 -86.40
C THR A 421 -20.56 -34.68 -87.54
N ILE A 422 -20.40 -35.22 -88.75
CA ILE A 422 -21.16 -34.79 -89.93
C ILE A 422 -22.30 -35.78 -90.11
N ASN A 423 -23.54 -35.36 -89.83
CA ASN A 423 -24.71 -36.19 -90.10
C ASN A 423 -25.17 -35.95 -91.55
N SER A 424 -24.77 -36.82 -92.47
CA SER A 424 -25.30 -36.85 -93.84
C SER A 424 -26.60 -37.66 -93.87
N ASN A 425 -27.67 -37.11 -94.44
CA ASN A 425 -29.00 -37.73 -94.49
C ASN A 425 -29.13 -38.81 -95.61
N GLY A 426 -28.08 -39.63 -95.81
CA GLY A 426 -27.97 -40.61 -96.88
C GLY A 426 -26.81 -41.59 -96.71
N SER A 427 -26.96 -42.79 -97.27
CA SER A 427 -26.10 -43.97 -97.12
C SER A 427 -24.61 -43.69 -97.35
N SER A 428 -23.80 -43.80 -96.29
CA SER A 428 -22.33 -43.73 -96.35
C SER A 428 -21.72 -45.13 -96.23
N THR A 429 -21.29 -45.70 -97.36
CA THR A 429 -20.43 -46.90 -97.41
C THR A 429 -18.97 -46.50 -97.16
N GLY A 430 -18.35 -47.12 -96.16
CA GLY A 430 -16.99 -46.82 -95.71
C GLY A 430 -15.91 -47.16 -96.75
N GLY A 431 -15.04 -46.17 -97.02
CA GLY A 431 -13.78 -46.33 -97.74
C GLY A 431 -12.67 -45.63 -96.96
N GLY A 432 -11.55 -46.33 -96.74
CA GLY A 432 -10.50 -46.03 -95.77
C GLY A 432 -9.62 -44.79 -95.99
N SER A 433 -10.16 -43.67 -96.48
CA SER A 433 -9.47 -42.37 -96.47
C SER A 433 -10.44 -41.22 -96.74
N GLY A 434 -11.02 -40.64 -95.69
CA GLY A 434 -11.65 -39.32 -95.71
C GLY A 434 -13.02 -39.23 -96.42
N LEU A 435 -13.95 -38.54 -95.76
CA LEU A 435 -15.35 -38.39 -96.19
C LEU A 435 -15.47 -37.52 -97.45
N ALA A 436 -15.83 -38.12 -98.59
CA ALA A 436 -16.27 -37.41 -99.78
C ALA A 436 -17.80 -37.25 -99.74
N SER A 437 -18.29 -36.02 -99.60
CA SER A 437 -19.71 -35.72 -99.79
C SER A 437 -20.00 -35.63 -101.28
N SER A 438 -20.34 -36.77 -101.90
CA SER A 438 -20.72 -36.85 -103.31
C SER A 438 -22.24 -36.81 -103.45
N SER A 439 -22.78 -35.76 -104.07
CA SER A 439 -24.08 -35.85 -104.73
C SER A 439 -24.02 -35.15 -106.10
N MET A 440 -23.55 -35.87 -107.11
CA MET A 440 -24.06 -35.76 -108.48
C MET A 440 -25.20 -36.80 -108.54
N SER A 441 -26.45 -36.47 -108.83
CA SER A 441 -26.88 -36.06 -110.17
C SER A 441 -28.35 -35.59 -110.18
N TYR A 442 -28.61 -34.58 -111.03
CA TYR A 442 -29.89 -34.10 -111.59
C TYR A 442 -30.99 -33.56 -110.66
N GLY A 443 -31.16 -32.22 -110.71
CA GLY A 443 -32.36 -31.50 -110.23
C GLY A 443 -32.30 -31.08 -108.76
N ASN A 444 -31.14 -30.59 -108.31
CA ASN A 444 -30.73 -30.64 -106.91
C ASN A 444 -31.08 -29.34 -106.15
N GLY A 445 -32.07 -29.42 -105.25
CA GLY A 445 -32.20 -28.49 -104.14
C GLY A 445 -30.95 -28.56 -103.25
N TYR A 446 -30.46 -27.41 -102.82
CA TYR A 446 -29.29 -27.32 -101.95
C TYR A 446 -29.63 -27.84 -100.55
N TYR A 447 -29.09 -28.99 -100.18
CA TYR A 447 -29.12 -29.44 -98.78
C TYR A 447 -27.89 -28.88 -98.06
N ASN A 448 -28.14 -28.01 -97.07
CA ASN A 448 -27.13 -27.47 -96.17
C ASN A 448 -26.65 -28.56 -95.20
N ALA A 449 -25.35 -28.87 -95.21
CA ALA A 449 -24.75 -29.72 -94.19
C ALA A 449 -24.49 -28.90 -92.91
N THR A 450 -25.15 -29.25 -91.81
CA THR A 450 -24.90 -28.64 -90.50
C THR A 450 -23.80 -29.43 -89.79
N ILE A 451 -22.68 -28.78 -89.47
CA ILE A 451 -21.63 -29.35 -88.62
C ILE A 451 -21.88 -28.88 -87.20
N THR A 452 -22.05 -29.82 -86.27
CA THR A 452 -22.18 -29.52 -84.84
C THR A 452 -21.04 -30.20 -84.11
N THR A 453 -20.21 -29.41 -83.42
CA THR A 453 -19.20 -29.95 -82.50
C THR A 453 -19.87 -30.26 -81.17
N LYS A 454 -19.45 -31.33 -80.50
CA LYS A 454 -19.89 -31.57 -79.11
C LYS A 454 -19.27 -30.50 -78.20
N SER A 455 -20.03 -30.05 -77.20
CA SER A 455 -19.49 -29.17 -76.16
C SER A 455 -18.36 -29.88 -75.43
N ALA A 456 -17.16 -29.29 -75.46
CA ALA A 456 -15.97 -29.71 -74.73
C ALA A 456 -15.18 -28.46 -74.31
N GLY A 457 -14.23 -28.63 -73.39
CA GLY A 457 -13.36 -27.54 -72.92
C GLY A 457 -13.54 -27.13 -71.45
N SER A 458 -14.39 -27.81 -70.68
CA SER A 458 -14.39 -27.60 -69.22
C SER A 458 -13.15 -28.25 -68.61
N HIS A 459 -12.31 -27.43 -67.99
CA HIS A 459 -11.18 -27.89 -67.19
C HIS A 459 -11.06 -27.03 -65.93
N THR A 460 -10.38 -27.59 -64.92
CA THR A 460 -10.07 -26.90 -63.66
C THR A 460 -8.57 -26.96 -63.42
N HIS A 461 -8.02 -25.91 -62.82
CA HIS A 461 -6.66 -25.92 -62.30
C HIS A 461 -6.70 -26.27 -60.81
N SER A 462 -5.89 -27.24 -60.40
CA SER A 462 -5.57 -27.41 -58.99
C SER A 462 -4.31 -26.63 -58.67
N PHE A 463 -4.40 -25.79 -57.64
CA PHE A 463 -3.28 -25.10 -57.02
C PHE A 463 -3.13 -25.63 -55.60
N SER A 464 -1.92 -26.04 -55.24
CA SER A 464 -1.56 -26.44 -53.89
C SER A 464 -0.18 -25.88 -53.56
N THR A 465 -0.05 -25.33 -52.36
CA THR A 465 1.23 -25.00 -51.74
C THR A 465 1.57 -26.04 -50.68
N ASN A 466 2.85 -26.20 -50.39
CA ASN A 466 3.32 -26.96 -49.25
C ASN A 466 2.88 -26.31 -47.92
N SER A 467 2.53 -27.14 -46.92
CA SER A 467 2.10 -26.69 -45.59
C SER A 467 3.22 -25.89 -44.90
N ALA A 468 2.87 -24.74 -44.31
CA ALA A 468 3.81 -23.92 -43.56
C ALA A 468 4.34 -24.72 -42.36
N GLY A 469 5.67 -24.93 -42.32
CA GLY A 469 6.32 -25.56 -41.19
C GLY A 469 6.16 -24.68 -39.96
N GLY A 470 5.44 -25.17 -38.95
CA GLY A 470 5.36 -24.49 -37.66
C GLY A 470 6.74 -24.42 -37.01
N HIS A 471 7.05 -23.29 -36.37
CA HIS A 471 8.24 -23.16 -35.53
C HIS A 471 7.84 -22.62 -34.15
N SER A 472 8.62 -22.99 -33.14
CA SER A 472 8.42 -22.58 -31.75
C SER A 472 9.75 -22.13 -31.16
N HIS A 473 9.72 -21.07 -30.35
CA HIS A 473 10.84 -20.68 -29.51
C HIS A 473 10.57 -21.11 -28.07
N SER A 474 11.51 -21.82 -27.46
CA SER A 474 11.50 -22.08 -26.02
C SER A 474 12.46 -21.11 -25.34
N VAL A 475 11.93 -20.24 -24.48
CA VAL A 475 12.71 -19.39 -23.57
C VAL A 475 12.60 -19.98 -22.17
N SER A 476 13.72 -20.36 -21.59
CA SER A 476 13.80 -20.73 -20.17
C SER A 476 14.63 -19.69 -19.43
N ILE A 477 13.97 -18.96 -18.53
CA ILE A 477 14.61 -18.10 -17.54
C ILE A 477 14.70 -18.95 -16.28
N GLY A 478 15.92 -19.16 -15.77
CA GLY A 478 16.11 -19.89 -14.51
C GLY A 478 15.47 -19.12 -13.35
N ASP A 479 14.81 -19.83 -12.44
CA ASP A 479 14.20 -19.24 -11.25
C ASP A 479 15.18 -18.29 -10.56
N ALA A 480 14.72 -17.08 -10.25
CA ALA A 480 15.43 -16.19 -9.34
C ALA A 480 15.65 -16.96 -8.03
N GLY A 481 16.89 -17.35 -7.77
CA GLY A 481 17.23 -18.13 -6.58
C GLY A 481 16.65 -17.47 -5.33
N ALA A 482 16.08 -18.30 -4.44
CA ALA A 482 15.48 -17.81 -3.22
C ALA A 482 16.47 -16.90 -2.47
N HIS A 483 16.06 -15.68 -2.16
CA HIS A 483 16.82 -14.74 -1.34
C HIS A 483 16.05 -14.41 -0.08
N THR A 484 16.77 -14.09 0.98
CA THR A 484 16.21 -13.86 2.31
C THR A 484 16.55 -12.45 2.78
N HIS A 485 15.56 -11.77 3.37
CA HIS A 485 15.80 -10.54 4.12
C HIS A 485 15.96 -10.88 5.60
N THR A 486 17.00 -10.33 6.22
CA THR A 486 17.17 -10.41 7.67
C THR A 486 16.47 -9.22 8.31
N VAL A 487 15.38 -9.48 9.05
CA VAL A 487 14.68 -8.47 9.86
C VAL A 487 15.11 -8.66 11.32
N SER A 488 15.82 -7.69 11.87
CA SER A 488 16.27 -7.70 13.26
C SER A 488 15.45 -6.72 14.10
N ILE A 489 14.57 -7.24 14.97
CA ILE A 489 13.80 -6.44 15.92
C ILE A 489 14.49 -6.54 17.29
N GLY A 490 15.10 -5.44 17.73
CA GLY A 490 15.79 -5.36 19.01
C GLY A 490 14.84 -5.33 20.21
N SER A 491 15.37 -5.62 21.40
CA SER A 491 14.63 -5.45 22.65
C SER A 491 14.64 -3.99 23.09
N THR A 492 13.47 -3.44 23.44
CA THR A 492 13.32 -2.10 24.02
C THR A 492 12.79 -2.21 25.44
N GLY A 493 13.52 -1.64 26.40
CA GLY A 493 13.21 -1.69 27.83
C GLY A 493 14.43 -2.08 28.67
N SER A 494 14.55 -1.52 29.88
CA SER A 494 15.72 -1.72 30.76
C SER A 494 15.50 -2.75 31.87
N GLY A 495 14.33 -3.42 31.89
CA GLY A 495 13.97 -4.42 32.90
C GLY A 495 13.91 -3.87 34.33
N GLN A 496 13.79 -2.55 34.50
CA GLN A 496 13.83 -1.92 35.81
C GLN A 496 12.51 -2.16 36.57
N ALA A 497 12.62 -2.29 37.89
CA ALA A 497 11.45 -2.38 38.75
C ALA A 497 10.65 -1.08 38.70
N MET A 498 9.34 -1.19 38.57
CA MET A 498 8.41 -0.07 38.61
C MET A 498 7.75 0.03 39.98
N ASN A 499 7.50 1.27 40.42
CA ASN A 499 6.70 1.54 41.62
C ASN A 499 5.24 1.19 41.31
N ILE A 500 4.65 0.31 42.14
CA ILE A 500 3.25 -0.10 42.02
C ILE A 500 2.42 0.30 43.24
N LEU A 501 2.92 1.23 44.06
CA LEU A 501 2.20 1.78 45.20
C LEU A 501 1.02 2.64 44.72
N ASN A 502 -0.16 2.32 45.23
CA ASN A 502 -1.31 3.21 45.16
C ASN A 502 -1.02 4.49 45.97
N PRO A 503 -1.58 5.66 45.62
CA PRO A 503 -1.52 6.83 46.49
C PRO A 503 -1.98 6.48 47.91
N TYR A 504 -1.16 6.77 48.92
CA TYR A 504 -1.42 6.37 50.31
C TYR A 504 -1.16 7.51 51.30
N TYR A 505 -1.83 7.41 52.45
CA TYR A 505 -1.54 8.19 53.65
C TYR A 505 -1.13 7.22 54.76
N ALA A 506 0.07 7.40 55.31
CA ALA A 506 0.65 6.45 56.26
C ALA A 506 0.24 6.77 57.69
N LEU A 507 -0.28 5.76 58.40
CA LEU A 507 -0.58 5.79 59.84
C LEU A 507 0.14 4.61 60.52
N TYR A 508 0.43 4.74 61.81
CA TYR A 508 0.81 3.60 62.63
C TYR A 508 -0.43 2.76 62.92
N ILE A 509 -0.44 1.54 62.40
CA ILE A 509 -1.54 0.58 62.55
C ILE A 509 -1.10 -0.52 63.51
N TRP A 510 -1.96 -0.82 64.48
CA TRP A 510 -1.77 -1.87 65.47
C TRP A 510 -2.97 -2.80 65.48
N VAL A 511 -2.73 -4.11 65.52
CA VAL A 511 -3.75 -5.15 65.61
C VAL A 511 -3.52 -5.97 66.87
N ARG A 512 -4.60 -6.30 67.57
CA ARG A 512 -4.54 -7.09 68.81
C ARG A 512 -4.39 -8.57 68.49
N VAL A 513 -3.48 -9.25 69.18
CA VAL A 513 -3.20 -10.69 68.93
C VAL A 513 -3.57 -11.62 70.09
N ASP A 514 -4.00 -11.07 71.23
CA ASP A 514 -4.37 -11.84 72.44
C ASP A 514 -5.57 -12.80 72.26
N ASP A 515 -6.40 -12.59 71.23
CA ASP A 515 -7.60 -13.42 70.96
C ASP A 515 -7.31 -14.62 70.05
N ALA A 516 -6.06 -14.83 69.63
CA ALA A 516 -5.68 -15.97 68.79
C ALA A 516 -5.54 -17.25 69.64
N ALA A 517 -6.68 -17.86 69.97
CA ALA A 517 -6.79 -19.24 70.45
C ALA A 517 -7.79 -20.02 69.59
#